data_AF-A0A957HKC2-F1
#
_entry.id   AF-A0A957HKC2-F1
#
_cell.length_a   1.000
_cell.length_b   1.000
_cell.length_c   1.000
_cell.angle_alpha   90.00
_cell.angle_beta   90.00
_cell.angle_gamma   90.00
#
_symmetry.space_group_name_H-M   'P 1'
#
loop_
_entity.id
_entity.type
_entity.pdbx_description
1 polymer ?
#
loop_
_entity_poly.entity_id
_entity_poly.type
_entity_poly.pdbx_seq_one_letter_code
_entity_poly.pdbx_strand_id
1 'polypeptide(L)'
;MSEIGSETNPLRVAIIGAGPAGFYTAERLFKEKNTHVTIDMYDRLPTPFGLVRNGVAPDHPKIKSVTKVFDRLAQKPEFRFFGNVELGTDVTVEDLRNYYHQIVYTVGAQTDRNLDIPGIDLKNSHPATEFVAWYNGHPDFRDYEFDLSQERVAVIGIGNVAVDVARILCRTRDE
;
A
#
# COMPACT_ATOMS: atom_id res chain seq x y z
N MET A 1 -4.43 21.62 -30.55
CA MET A 1 -3.71 21.15 -29.36
C MET A 1 -2.66 20.15 -29.83
N SER A 2 -1.45 20.18 -29.28
CA SER A 2 -0.42 19.18 -29.59
C SER A 2 -0.87 17.79 -29.16
N GLU A 3 -0.31 16.76 -29.80
CA GLU A 3 -0.63 15.37 -29.52
C GLU A 3 -0.33 15.02 -28.06
N ILE A 4 -1.26 14.30 -27.40
CA ILE A 4 -1.05 13.81 -26.03
C ILE A 4 0.11 12.83 -26.02
N GLY A 5 1.05 13.02 -25.10
CA GLY A 5 2.28 12.24 -25.04
C GLY A 5 3.46 12.89 -25.77
N SER A 6 3.30 14.08 -26.32
CA SER A 6 4.42 14.89 -26.83
C SER A 6 5.11 15.66 -25.70
N GLU A 7 6.32 16.15 -25.95
CA GLU A 7 7.07 16.96 -24.96
C GLU A 7 6.31 18.22 -24.53
N THR A 8 5.54 18.84 -25.44
CA THR A 8 4.75 20.05 -25.16
C THR A 8 3.35 19.75 -24.63
N ASN A 9 2.90 18.49 -24.66
CA ASN A 9 1.63 18.04 -24.09
C ASN A 9 1.78 16.61 -23.55
N PRO A 10 2.49 16.43 -22.41
CA PRO A 10 2.71 15.12 -21.81
C PRO A 10 1.41 14.39 -21.51
N LEU A 11 1.46 13.06 -21.58
CA LEU A 11 0.44 12.21 -21.00
C LEU A 11 0.49 12.34 -19.46
N ARG A 12 -0.39 13.17 -18.91
CA ARG A 12 -0.62 13.31 -17.47
C ARG A 12 -1.41 12.11 -16.92
N VAL A 13 -0.83 11.37 -15.98
CA VAL A 13 -1.44 10.20 -15.34
C VAL A 13 -1.51 10.40 -13.83
N ALA A 14 -2.70 10.24 -13.26
CA ALA A 14 -2.88 10.11 -11.81
C ALA A 14 -2.88 8.64 -11.42
N ILE A 15 -2.06 8.26 -10.45
CA ILE A 15 -2.03 6.91 -9.88
C ILE A 15 -2.52 6.98 -8.43
N ILE A 16 -3.55 6.20 -8.09
CA ILE A 16 -4.19 6.21 -6.77
C ILE A 16 -3.76 4.97 -5.99
N GLY A 17 -2.90 5.17 -5.00
CA GLY A 17 -2.28 4.14 -4.17
C GLY A 17 -0.81 3.94 -4.50
N ALA A 18 0.07 4.18 -3.52
CA ALA A 18 1.52 4.12 -3.64
C ALA A 18 2.10 2.76 -3.23
N GLY A 19 1.36 1.68 -3.46
CA GLY A 19 1.88 0.31 -3.33
C GLY A 19 2.72 -0.14 -4.55
N PRO A 20 3.22 -1.38 -4.55
CA PRO A 20 3.97 -1.93 -5.66
C PRO A 20 3.26 -1.83 -7.02
N ALA A 21 1.94 -2.05 -7.05
CA ALA A 21 1.16 -1.91 -8.27
C ALA A 21 1.30 -0.51 -8.88
N GLY A 22 1.17 0.55 -8.08
CA GLY A 22 1.32 1.93 -8.53
C GLY A 22 2.73 2.22 -9.05
N PHE A 23 3.76 1.79 -8.31
CA PHE A 23 5.15 1.99 -8.74
C PHE A 23 5.51 1.20 -10.01
N TYR A 24 5.03 -0.04 -10.16
CA TYR A 24 5.27 -0.80 -11.39
C TYR A 24 4.49 -0.27 -12.58
N THR A 25 3.28 0.27 -12.37
CA THR A 25 2.55 1.03 -13.41
C THR A 25 3.38 2.24 -13.85
N ALA A 26 3.87 3.05 -12.91
CA ALA A 26 4.70 4.20 -13.22
C ALA A 26 5.99 3.81 -13.95
N GLU A 27 6.64 2.71 -13.53
CA GLU A 27 7.84 2.21 -14.17
C GLU A 27 7.57 1.79 -15.62
N ARG A 28 6.45 1.11 -15.89
CA ARG A 28 6.08 0.70 -17.24
C ARG A 28 5.76 1.90 -18.12
N LEU A 29 5.08 2.91 -17.59
CA LEU A 29 4.77 4.15 -18.31
C LEU A 29 6.04 4.90 -18.70
N PHE A 30 6.97 5.09 -17.77
CA PHE A 30 8.25 5.75 -18.06
C PHE A 30 9.18 4.98 -19.01
N LYS A 31 8.96 3.67 -19.20
CA LYS A 31 9.69 2.85 -20.18
C LYS A 31 9.14 3.01 -21.61
N GLU A 32 8.00 3.66 -21.80
CA GLU A 32 7.43 3.89 -23.12
C GLU A 32 8.22 4.98 -23.87
N LYS A 33 8.88 4.60 -24.97
CA LYS A 33 9.90 5.46 -25.60
C LYS A 33 9.32 6.64 -26.37
N ASN A 34 8.10 6.51 -26.88
CA ASN A 34 7.48 7.47 -27.78
C ASN A 34 6.40 8.31 -27.09
N THR A 35 6.38 8.31 -25.76
CA THR A 35 5.38 9.03 -24.98
C THR A 35 6.06 9.72 -23.82
N HIS A 36 6.01 11.05 -23.83
CA HIS A 36 6.36 11.87 -22.68
C HIS A 36 5.23 11.76 -21.66
N VAL A 37 5.52 11.27 -20.47
CA VAL A 37 4.55 11.00 -19.40
C VAL A 37 4.93 11.84 -18.18
N THR A 38 3.94 12.44 -17.54
CA THR A 38 4.08 12.97 -16.19
C THR A 38 3.13 12.23 -15.26
N ILE A 39 3.62 11.88 -14.07
CA ILE A 39 2.92 11.02 -13.13
C ILE A 39 2.80 11.72 -11.79
N ASP A 40 1.57 11.81 -11.32
CA ASP A 40 1.26 12.20 -9.94
C ASP A 40 0.70 10.97 -9.22
N MET A 41 1.38 10.54 -8.16
CA MET A 41 0.98 9.42 -7.34
C MET A 41 0.38 9.92 -6.03
N TYR A 42 -0.85 9.54 -5.76
CA TYR A 42 -1.60 9.90 -4.56
C TYR A 42 -1.68 8.71 -3.61
N ASP A 43 -1.54 8.97 -2.32
CA ASP A 43 -1.81 7.98 -1.28
C ASP A 43 -2.42 8.64 -0.05
N ARG A 44 -3.40 7.98 0.57
CA ARG A 44 -4.03 8.46 1.80
C ARG A 44 -3.04 8.50 2.96
N LEU A 45 -2.01 7.65 2.94
CA LEU A 45 -0.98 7.63 3.96
C LEU A 45 0.14 8.62 3.62
N PRO A 46 0.82 9.20 4.63
CA PRO A 46 1.96 10.07 4.40
C PRO A 46 3.19 9.30 3.87
N THR A 47 3.24 7.98 4.05
CA THR A 47 4.37 7.14 3.65
C THR A 47 4.00 6.24 2.46
N PRO A 48 4.84 6.19 1.40
CA PRO A 48 4.59 5.32 0.25
C PRO A 48 4.92 3.84 0.56
N PHE A 49 4.83 3.03 -0.49
CA PHE A 49 5.19 1.60 -0.60
C PHE A 49 4.12 0.60 -0.15
N GLY A 50 2.99 1.06 0.39
CA GLY A 50 1.86 0.22 0.77
C GLY A 50 2.29 -0.99 1.60
N LEU A 51 1.86 -2.19 1.21
CA LEU A 51 2.17 -3.43 1.93
C LEU A 51 3.67 -3.81 1.96
N VAL A 52 4.54 -3.23 1.13
CA VAL A 52 5.99 -3.44 1.31
C VAL A 52 6.45 -2.85 2.63
N ARG A 53 5.88 -1.70 3.03
CA ARG A 53 6.11 -1.08 4.32
C ARG A 53 5.25 -1.74 5.40
N ASN A 54 3.93 -1.75 5.19
CA ASN A 54 2.94 -2.01 6.23
C ASN A 54 2.43 -3.47 6.30
N GLY A 55 2.87 -4.35 5.39
CA GLY A 55 2.44 -5.74 5.31
C GLY A 55 3.59 -6.74 5.50
N VAL A 56 4.64 -6.62 4.68
CA VAL A 56 5.82 -7.49 4.74
C VAL A 56 6.37 -7.49 6.17
N ALA A 57 6.45 -8.68 6.77
CA ALA A 57 6.88 -8.86 8.14
C ALA A 57 8.25 -8.19 8.42
N PRO A 58 8.46 -7.66 9.65
CA PRO A 58 9.67 -6.93 10.00
C PRO A 58 10.94 -7.78 9.87
N ASP A 59 10.82 -9.10 10.04
CA ASP A 59 11.92 -10.06 9.90
C ASP A 59 12.16 -10.53 8.45
N HIS A 60 11.48 -9.92 7.47
CA HIS A 60 11.70 -10.12 6.04
C HIS A 60 12.33 -8.89 5.34
N PRO A 61 13.47 -8.35 5.81
CA PRO A 61 14.04 -7.09 5.30
C PRO A 61 14.48 -7.18 3.84
N LYS A 62 14.85 -8.38 3.36
CA LYS A 62 15.26 -8.60 1.97
C LYS A 62 14.16 -8.26 0.98
N ILE A 63 12.90 -8.58 1.28
CA ILE A 63 11.76 -8.29 0.40
C ILE A 63 11.50 -6.78 0.34
N LYS A 64 11.75 -6.05 1.44
CA LYS A 64 11.62 -4.59 1.49
C LYS A 64 12.66 -3.86 0.62
N SER A 65 13.71 -4.53 0.12
CA SER A 65 14.74 -3.92 -0.72
C SER A 65 14.23 -3.36 -2.06
N VAL A 66 13.06 -3.80 -2.52
CA VAL A 66 12.38 -3.28 -3.72
C VAL A 66 12.10 -1.78 -3.63
N THR A 67 11.97 -1.21 -2.42
CA THR A 67 11.75 0.23 -2.23
C THR A 67 12.88 1.06 -2.84
N LYS A 68 14.12 0.54 -2.92
CA LYS A 68 15.23 1.22 -3.60
C LYS A 68 14.98 1.44 -5.09
N VAL A 69 14.21 0.55 -5.73
CA VAL A 69 13.79 0.73 -7.13
C VAL A 69 12.75 1.83 -7.20
N PHE A 70 11.80 1.83 -6.28
CA PHE A 70 10.73 2.82 -6.18
C PHE A 70 11.27 4.23 -5.89
N ASP A 71 12.25 4.35 -4.99
CA ASP A 71 12.94 5.61 -4.69
C ASP A 71 13.61 6.20 -5.93
N ARG A 72 14.33 5.38 -6.70
CA ARG A 72 14.95 5.82 -7.96
C ARG A 72 13.93 6.27 -8.99
N LEU A 73 12.77 5.61 -9.02
CA LEU A 73 11.67 6.02 -9.90
C LEU A 73 11.10 7.37 -9.46
N ALA A 74 10.91 7.57 -8.15
CA ALA A 74 10.35 8.78 -7.57
C ALA A 74 11.26 10.01 -7.67
N GLN A 75 12.55 9.80 -7.95
CA GLN A 75 13.52 10.88 -8.21
C GLN A 75 13.43 11.47 -9.62
N LYS A 76 12.62 10.90 -10.51
CA LYS A 76 12.41 11.46 -11.85
C LYS A 76 11.68 12.81 -11.76
N PRO A 77 12.11 13.84 -12.51
CA PRO A 77 11.46 15.15 -12.47
C PRO A 77 10.00 15.11 -12.94
N GLU A 78 9.64 14.12 -13.74
CA GLU A 78 8.27 13.90 -14.24
C GLU A 78 7.38 13.13 -13.24
N PHE A 79 7.91 12.74 -12.07
CA PHE A 79 7.18 12.04 -11.03
C PHE A 79 6.97 12.94 -9.81
N ARG A 80 5.75 12.98 -9.28
CA ARG A 80 5.41 13.66 -8.03
C ARG A 80 4.63 12.73 -7.12
N PHE A 81 4.92 12.78 -5.83
CA PHE A 81 4.20 12.04 -4.80
C PHE A 81 3.41 13.00 -3.90
N PHE A 82 2.13 12.69 -3.72
CA PHE A 82 1.21 13.39 -2.84
C PHE A 82 0.68 12.40 -1.80
N GLY A 83 1.44 12.22 -0.72
CA GLY A 83 1.00 11.46 0.45
C GLY A 83 0.04 12.28 1.31
N ASN A 84 -0.71 11.60 2.18
CA ASN A 84 -1.76 12.20 3.00
C ASN A 84 -2.83 12.93 2.16
N VAL A 85 -3.17 12.35 1.01
CA VAL A 85 -4.24 12.81 0.12
C VAL A 85 -5.13 11.63 -0.22
N GLU A 86 -6.34 11.62 0.30
CA GLU A 86 -7.32 10.55 0.12
C GLU A 86 -8.33 10.88 -1.00
N LEU A 87 -8.41 9.98 -1.98
CA LEU A 87 -9.44 10.07 -3.03
C LEU A 87 -10.82 9.78 -2.43
N GLY A 88 -11.76 10.70 -2.67
CA GLY A 88 -13.11 10.68 -2.10
C GLY A 88 -13.26 11.63 -0.90
N THR A 89 -12.15 12.07 -0.30
CA THR A 89 -12.14 13.01 0.84
C THR A 89 -11.48 14.33 0.44
N ASP A 90 -10.19 14.31 0.08
CA ASP A 90 -9.39 15.51 -0.20
C ASP A 90 -9.45 15.91 -1.68
N VAL A 91 -9.57 14.92 -2.56
CA VAL A 91 -9.74 15.08 -4.01
C VAL A 91 -10.84 14.15 -4.49
N THR A 92 -11.60 14.56 -5.49
CA THR A 92 -12.64 13.72 -6.11
C THR A 92 -12.18 13.16 -7.45
N VAL A 93 -12.85 12.11 -7.94
CA VAL A 93 -12.61 11.60 -9.29
C VAL A 93 -12.89 12.68 -10.35
N GLU A 94 -13.85 13.58 -10.10
CA GLU A 94 -14.18 14.66 -11.00
C GLU A 94 -13.05 15.71 -11.07
N ASP A 95 -12.46 16.05 -9.93
CA ASP A 95 -11.27 16.91 -9.88
C ASP A 95 -10.16 16.30 -10.73
N LEU A 96 -9.86 15.01 -10.55
CA LEU A 96 -8.81 14.34 -11.30
C LEU A 96 -9.11 14.28 -12.81
N ARG A 97 -10.37 14.07 -13.22
CA ARG A 97 -10.75 14.05 -14.64
C ARG A 97 -10.52 15.39 -15.34
N ASN A 98 -10.56 16.50 -14.61
CA ASN A 98 -10.27 17.82 -15.15
C ASN A 98 -8.77 18.04 -15.45
N TYR A 99 -7.88 17.33 -14.75
CA TYR A 99 -6.43 17.58 -14.82
C TYR A 99 -5.62 16.45 -15.44
N TYR A 100 -6.14 15.23 -15.50
CA TYR A 100 -5.42 14.04 -15.97
C TYR A 100 -6.07 13.40 -17.17
N HIS A 101 -5.25 12.86 -18.07
CA HIS A 101 -5.72 12.10 -19.22
C HIS A 101 -6.09 10.66 -18.81
N GLN A 102 -5.45 10.13 -17.77
CA GLN A 102 -5.69 8.78 -17.25
C GLN A 102 -5.65 8.78 -15.72
N ILE A 103 -6.51 7.96 -15.12
CA ILE A 103 -6.54 7.68 -13.69
C ILE A 103 -6.37 6.17 -13.53
N VAL A 104 -5.37 5.73 -12.78
CA VAL A 104 -5.08 4.32 -12.53
C VAL A 104 -5.27 4.03 -11.04
N TYR A 105 -6.15 3.07 -10.74
CA TYR A 105 -6.43 2.65 -9.37
C TYR A 105 -5.52 1.49 -8.97
N THR A 106 -4.67 1.72 -7.98
CA THR A 106 -3.72 0.76 -7.41
C THR A 106 -3.84 0.71 -5.89
N VAL A 107 -5.08 0.82 -5.39
CA VAL A 107 -5.44 0.96 -3.96
C VAL A 107 -5.28 -0.31 -3.13
N GLY A 108 -5.05 -1.46 -3.77
CA GLY A 108 -4.95 -2.76 -3.09
C GLY A 108 -6.27 -3.21 -2.48
N ALA A 109 -6.18 -4.11 -1.50
CA ALA A 109 -7.32 -4.58 -0.70
C ALA A 109 -7.05 -4.21 0.77
N GLN A 110 -7.84 -3.27 1.29
CA GLN A 110 -7.65 -2.71 2.64
C GLN A 110 -8.44 -3.46 3.72
N THR A 111 -9.37 -4.32 3.33
CA THR A 111 -10.29 -5.02 4.24
C THR A 111 -10.17 -6.53 4.12
N ASP A 112 -10.56 -7.21 5.19
CA ASP A 112 -10.50 -8.67 5.31
C ASP A 112 -11.76 -9.37 4.85
N ARG A 113 -11.61 -10.68 4.69
CA ARG A 113 -12.73 -11.59 4.56
C ARG A 113 -13.13 -12.07 5.95
N ASN A 114 -14.27 -11.62 6.43
CA ASN A 114 -14.85 -12.15 7.66
C ASN A 114 -15.25 -13.62 7.49
N LEU A 115 -15.14 -14.36 8.58
CA LEU A 115 -15.69 -15.71 8.69
C LEU A 115 -17.12 -15.63 9.19
N ASP A 116 -18.04 -16.31 8.51
CA ASP A 116 -19.42 -16.43 8.94
C ASP A 116 -19.55 -17.59 9.94
N ILE A 117 -19.07 -17.36 11.16
CA ILE A 117 -19.09 -18.35 12.25
C ILE A 117 -19.52 -17.71 13.58
N PRO A 118 -20.23 -18.46 14.45
CA PRO A 118 -20.56 -17.97 15.79
C PRO A 118 -19.30 -17.59 16.59
N GLY A 119 -19.34 -16.42 17.21
CA GLY A 119 -18.26 -15.92 18.06
C GLY A 119 -17.15 -15.16 17.34
N ILE A 120 -17.27 -14.88 16.03
CA ILE A 120 -16.27 -14.12 15.27
C ILE A 120 -16.03 -12.70 15.83
N ASP A 121 -17.05 -12.09 16.44
CA ASP A 121 -16.99 -10.75 17.05
C ASP A 121 -16.62 -10.77 18.55
N LEU A 122 -16.23 -11.92 19.12
CA LEU A 122 -15.80 -11.99 20.52
C LEU A 122 -14.50 -11.19 20.73
N LYS A 123 -14.31 -10.69 21.95
CA LYS A 123 -13.05 -10.09 22.38
C LYS A 123 -11.89 -11.07 22.11
N ASN A 124 -10.79 -10.56 21.56
CA ASN A 124 -9.59 -11.31 21.13
C ASN A 124 -9.75 -12.14 19.85
N SER A 125 -10.85 -11.96 19.11
CA SER A 125 -11.03 -12.48 17.74
C SER A 125 -10.71 -11.37 16.73
N HIS A 126 -9.60 -11.50 16.00
CA HIS A 126 -9.10 -10.44 15.13
C HIS A 126 -8.73 -10.94 13.72
N PRO A 127 -8.95 -10.14 12.67
CA PRO A 127 -8.34 -10.37 11.38
C PRO A 127 -6.81 -10.31 11.44
N ALA A 128 -6.15 -11.15 10.65
CA ALA A 128 -4.69 -11.21 10.62
C ALA A 128 -4.06 -9.91 10.11
N THR A 129 -4.70 -9.22 9.17
CA THR A 129 -4.24 -7.93 8.62
C THR A 129 -4.15 -6.84 9.68
N GLU A 130 -5.05 -6.78 10.65
CA GLU A 130 -5.02 -5.78 11.73
C GLU A 130 -3.79 -5.99 12.60
N PHE A 131 -3.53 -7.26 12.96
CA PHE A 131 -2.33 -7.63 13.71
C PHE A 131 -1.05 -7.32 12.92
N VAL A 132 -1.04 -7.64 11.62
CA VAL A 132 0.07 -7.33 10.70
C VAL A 132 0.31 -5.83 10.57
N ALA A 133 -0.76 -5.06 10.44
CA ALA A 133 -0.70 -3.61 10.30
C ALA A 133 -0.23 -2.97 11.61
N TRP A 134 -0.72 -3.45 12.76
CA TRP A 134 -0.31 -3.03 14.10
C TRP A 134 1.19 -3.23 14.31
N TYR A 135 1.72 -4.45 14.13
CA TYR A 135 3.14 -4.69 14.39
C TYR A 135 4.06 -4.01 13.37
N ASN A 136 3.55 -3.67 12.17
CA ASN A 136 4.31 -2.91 11.16
C ASN A 136 4.20 -1.39 11.34
N GLY A 137 3.44 -0.90 12.33
CA GLY A 137 3.28 0.52 12.61
C GLY A 137 2.42 1.27 11.58
N HIS A 138 1.40 0.61 11.03
CA HIS A 138 0.41 1.27 10.19
C HIS A 138 -0.35 2.35 10.99
N PRO A 139 -0.48 3.61 10.50
CA PRO A 139 -1.08 4.70 11.28
C PRO A 139 -2.49 4.41 11.81
N ASP A 140 -3.37 3.81 11.01
CA ASP A 140 -4.75 3.48 11.43
C ASP A 140 -4.83 2.41 12.54
N PHE A 141 -3.76 1.63 12.74
CA PHE A 141 -3.70 0.54 13.71
C PHE A 141 -2.75 0.84 14.87
N ARG A 142 -2.22 2.07 14.95
CA ARG A 142 -1.20 2.45 15.95
C ARG A 142 -1.68 2.35 17.40
N ASP A 143 -2.98 2.54 17.62
CA ASP A 143 -3.62 2.56 18.93
C ASP A 143 -4.36 1.24 19.22
N TYR A 144 -4.21 0.23 18.35
CA TYR A 144 -4.76 -1.10 18.62
C TYR A 144 -3.98 -1.75 19.76
N GLU A 145 -4.73 -2.40 20.66
CA GLU A 145 -4.16 -3.20 21.73
C GLU A 145 -4.55 -4.67 21.51
N PHE A 146 -3.54 -5.52 21.44
CA PHE A 146 -3.72 -6.97 21.44
C PHE A 146 -3.39 -7.52 22.83
N ASP A 147 -4.30 -8.30 23.41
CA ASP A 147 -4.04 -9.01 24.66
C ASP A 147 -3.11 -10.20 24.39
N LEU A 148 -1.80 -9.96 24.51
CA LEU A 148 -0.74 -10.95 24.33
C LEU A 148 -0.41 -11.73 25.62
N SER A 149 -1.22 -11.61 26.68
CA SER A 149 -1.02 -12.36 27.93
C SER A 149 -1.46 -13.83 27.84
N GLN A 150 -2.11 -14.20 26.73
CA GLN A 150 -2.68 -15.53 26.52
C GLN A 150 -1.60 -16.58 26.25
N GLU A 151 -1.76 -17.79 26.81
CA GLU A 151 -0.83 -18.91 26.58
C GLU A 151 -0.97 -19.56 25.20
N ARG A 152 -2.12 -19.40 24.54
CA ARG A 152 -2.49 -20.11 23.32
C ARG A 152 -3.17 -19.17 22.35
N VAL A 153 -2.77 -19.24 21.09
CA VAL A 153 -3.39 -18.51 19.97
C VAL A 153 -3.71 -19.50 18.86
N ALA A 154 -4.90 -19.34 18.26
CA ALA A 154 -5.28 -20.07 17.05
C ALA A 154 -5.24 -19.12 15.85
N VAL A 155 -4.54 -19.51 14.79
CA VAL A 155 -4.47 -18.77 13.52
C VAL A 155 -5.23 -19.55 12.47
N ILE A 156 -6.27 -18.95 11.88
CA ILE A 156 -7.10 -19.59 10.86
C ILE A 156 -6.58 -19.24 9.47
N GLY A 157 -6.05 -20.24 8.77
CA GLY A 157 -5.54 -20.12 7.40
C GLY A 157 -4.21 -20.84 7.21
N ILE A 158 -3.90 -21.21 5.97
CA ILE A 158 -2.68 -21.95 5.59
C ILE A 158 -1.90 -21.15 4.53
N GLY A 159 -1.94 -19.81 4.64
CA GLY A 159 -1.22 -18.89 3.75
C GLY A 159 0.01 -18.29 4.42
N ASN A 160 0.85 -17.60 3.64
CA ASN A 160 2.07 -16.97 4.14
C ASN A 160 1.80 -15.96 5.27
N VAL A 161 0.67 -15.23 5.21
CA VAL A 161 0.27 -14.30 6.28
C VAL A 161 0.02 -15.03 7.60
N ALA A 162 -0.59 -16.22 7.57
CA ALA A 162 -0.78 -17.02 8.78
C ALA A 162 0.56 -17.44 9.41
N VAL A 163 1.54 -17.77 8.56
CA VAL A 163 2.91 -18.08 9.01
C VAL A 163 3.62 -16.84 9.56
N ASP A 164 3.41 -15.67 8.96
CA ASP A 164 3.94 -14.40 9.48
C ASP A 164 3.39 -14.09 10.88
N VAL A 165 2.06 -14.18 11.06
CA VAL A 165 1.42 -13.99 12.37
C VAL A 165 1.95 -14.98 13.40
N ALA A 166 1.96 -16.27 13.08
CA ALA A 166 2.44 -17.31 13.99
C ALA A 166 3.92 -17.08 14.37
N ARG A 167 4.76 -16.71 13.40
CA ARG A 167 6.18 -16.47 13.63
C ARG A 167 6.42 -15.25 14.53
N ILE A 168 5.69 -14.15 14.32
CA ILE A 168 5.79 -12.96 15.16
C ILE A 168 5.32 -13.25 16.59
N LEU A 169 4.21 -13.98 16.76
CA LEU A 169 3.70 -14.36 18.09
C LEU A 169 4.64 -15.31 18.85
N CYS A 170 5.40 -16.13 18.14
CA CYS A 170 6.34 -17.09 18.74
C CYS A 170 7.74 -16.50 19.03
N ARG A 171 8.02 -15.27 18.61
CA ARG A 171 9.32 -14.61 18.88
C ARG A 171 9.38 -14.05 20.29
N THR A 172 10.58 -14.05 20.86
CA THR A 172 10.84 -13.29 22.09
C THR A 172 10.96 -11.79 21.76
N ARG A 173 10.87 -10.94 22.79
CA ARG A 173 11.03 -9.48 22.62
C ARG A 173 12.39 -9.07 22.04
N ASP A 174 13.42 -9.88 22.29
CA ASP A 174 14.80 -9.59 21.89
C ASP A 174 15.12 -10.06 20.45
N GLU A 175 14.19 -10.78 19.80
CA GLU A 175 14.31 -11.35 18.44
C GLU A 175 13.50 -10.60 17.40
#